data_AF-A0A4R8H9K6-F1
#
_entry.id   AF-A0A4R8H9K6-F1
#
_cell.length_a   1.000
_cell.length_b   1.000
_cell.length_c   1.000
_cell.angle_alpha   90.00
_cell.angle_beta   90.00
_cell.angle_gamma   90.00
#
_symmetry.space_group_name_H-M   'P 1'
#
loop_
_entity.id
_entity.type
_entity.pdbx_description
1 polymer ?
#
loop_
_entity_poly.entity_id
_entity_poly.type
_entity_poly.pdbx_seq_one_letter_code
_entity_poly.pdbx_strand_id
1 'polypeptide(L)'
;MLTLAIDKYKEFKVSDCDVKNLFISLGCLVVKNYSEIILKYDNELSVDIKDLLTLVVNNLLLCNQLQSRIFDLKENINEAEIRVESLIYLNQEEKDNSVKKMDRLKKSLKLKEKRLLQLNQENINLLLNIGKWFYEEKLLRDKKDFSQIYKHLDYLLSNDQKSIDWNGLLSEKLDQDKARLYNLIQPYPNFLV
;
A
#
# COMPACT_ATOMS: atom_id res chain seq x y z
N MET A 1 10.78 -6.16 -6.05
CA MET A 1 9.52 -6.42 -5.30
C MET A 1 8.92 -5.13 -4.74
N LEU A 2 9.65 -4.36 -3.93
CA LEU A 2 9.21 -3.04 -3.41
C LEU A 2 8.86 -2.03 -4.53
N THR A 3 9.67 -1.97 -5.60
CA THR A 3 9.47 -1.02 -6.71
C THR A 3 8.11 -1.16 -7.39
N LEU A 4 7.65 -2.40 -7.61
CA LEU A 4 6.37 -2.72 -8.24
C LEU A 4 5.18 -2.37 -7.34
N ALA A 5 5.30 -2.62 -6.03
CA ALA A 5 4.28 -2.21 -5.07
C ALA A 5 4.14 -0.68 -5.04
N ILE A 6 5.26 0.04 -5.08
CA ILE A 6 5.28 1.51 -5.09
C ILE A 6 4.75 2.09 -6.41
N ASP A 7 5.00 1.43 -7.56
CA ASP A 7 4.40 1.83 -8.84
C ASP A 7 2.87 1.86 -8.78
N LYS A 8 2.25 0.93 -8.04
CA LYS A 8 0.79 0.92 -7.85
C LYS A 8 0.27 2.10 -7.04
N TYR A 9 1.00 2.56 -6.03
CA TYR A 9 0.64 3.80 -5.32
C TYR A 9 0.81 5.05 -6.18
N LYS A 10 1.72 5.04 -7.16
CA LYS A 10 1.97 6.17 -8.07
C LYS A 10 0.96 6.24 -9.22
N GLU A 11 0.52 5.11 -9.74
CA GLU A 11 -0.47 5.01 -10.83
C GLU A 11 -1.88 5.44 -10.38
N PHE A 12 -2.19 5.32 -9.09
CA PHE A 12 -3.51 5.62 -8.57
C PHE A 12 -3.63 7.06 -8.04
N LYS A 13 -4.61 7.82 -8.55
CA LYS A 13 -5.07 9.06 -7.88
C LYS A 13 -5.78 8.66 -6.59
N VAL A 14 -5.03 8.68 -5.49
CA VAL A 14 -5.49 8.27 -4.17
C VAL A 14 -6.54 9.24 -3.61
N SER A 15 -6.44 10.52 -3.96
CA SER A 15 -7.40 11.57 -3.60
C SER A 15 -7.82 12.36 -4.85
N ASP A 16 -8.94 13.06 -4.77
CA ASP A 16 -9.34 14.02 -5.82
C ASP A 16 -8.50 15.32 -5.71
N CYS A 17 -7.69 15.46 -4.65
CA CYS A 17 -6.73 16.54 -4.47
C CYS A 17 -5.40 16.24 -5.19
N ASP A 18 -5.11 16.97 -6.27
CA ASP A 18 -3.88 16.82 -7.07
C ASP A 18 -2.60 17.08 -6.26
N VAL A 19 -2.64 18.01 -5.29
CA VAL A 19 -1.52 18.29 -4.38
C VAL A 19 -1.19 17.07 -3.51
N LYS A 20 -2.20 16.39 -2.92
CA LYS A 20 -1.99 15.16 -2.14
C LYS A 20 -1.34 14.07 -2.99
N ASN A 21 -1.85 13.87 -4.20
CA ASN A 21 -1.34 12.85 -5.11
C ASN A 21 0.13 13.12 -5.49
N LEU A 22 0.52 14.39 -5.64
CA LEU A 22 1.91 14.77 -5.89
C LEU A 22 2.82 14.50 -4.68
N PHE A 23 2.35 14.78 -3.45
CA PHE A 23 3.10 14.41 -2.25
C PHE A 23 3.25 12.89 -2.09
N ILE A 24 2.18 12.12 -2.34
CA ILE A 24 2.27 10.65 -2.34
C ILE A 24 3.26 10.19 -3.41
N SER A 25 3.20 10.77 -4.61
CA SER A 25 4.13 10.46 -5.71
C SER A 25 5.57 10.77 -5.35
N LEU A 26 5.80 11.85 -4.61
CA LEU A 26 7.12 12.21 -4.08
C LEU A 26 7.58 11.21 -3.03
N GLY A 27 6.72 10.84 -2.07
CA GLY A 27 7.03 9.80 -1.09
C GLY A 27 7.37 8.46 -1.75
N CYS A 28 6.61 8.07 -2.78
CA CYS A 28 6.90 6.91 -3.60
C CYS A 28 8.29 6.99 -4.26
N LEU A 29 8.64 8.17 -4.81
CA LEU A 29 9.94 8.40 -5.42
C LEU A 29 11.07 8.30 -4.38
N VAL A 30 10.87 8.82 -3.17
CA VAL A 30 11.82 8.70 -2.05
C VAL A 30 12.04 7.23 -1.70
N VAL A 31 10.97 6.48 -1.42
CA VAL A 31 11.09 5.07 -0.99
C VAL A 31 11.74 4.20 -2.07
N LYS A 32 11.48 4.47 -3.36
CA LYS A 32 12.16 3.77 -4.46
C LYS A 32 13.67 4.01 -4.49
N ASN A 33 14.09 5.20 -4.11
CA ASN A 33 15.49 5.59 -4.08
C ASN A 33 16.11 5.45 -2.68
N TYR A 34 15.40 4.84 -1.73
CA TYR A 34 15.77 4.81 -0.31
C TYR A 34 17.21 4.36 -0.07
N SER A 35 17.64 3.28 -0.71
CA SER A 35 19.01 2.77 -0.58
C SER A 35 20.05 3.80 -0.99
N GLU A 36 19.81 4.54 -2.08
CA GLU A 36 20.73 5.58 -2.54
C GLU A 36 20.69 6.81 -1.62
N ILE A 37 19.50 7.16 -1.12
CA ILE A 37 19.29 8.30 -0.23
C ILE A 37 20.01 8.08 1.09
N ILE A 38 19.86 6.92 1.72
CA ILE A 38 20.60 6.60 2.95
C ILE A 38 22.10 6.63 2.69
N LEU A 39 22.58 5.95 1.64
CA LEU A 39 24.03 5.86 1.43
C LEU A 39 24.71 7.23 1.20
N LYS A 40 23.99 8.22 0.67
CA LYS A 40 24.57 9.53 0.32
C LYS A 40 24.17 10.66 1.28
N TYR A 41 23.02 10.57 1.93
CA TYR A 41 22.41 11.68 2.68
C TYR A 41 22.02 11.27 4.11
N ASP A 42 22.51 10.15 4.65
CA ASP A 42 22.13 9.66 6.00
C ASP A 42 22.24 10.74 7.09
N ASN A 43 23.27 11.58 7.01
CA ASN A 43 23.52 12.64 8.00
C ASN A 43 22.55 13.83 7.88
N GLU A 44 21.89 13.99 6.73
CA GLU A 44 20.91 15.05 6.46
C GLU A 44 19.48 14.60 6.80
N LEU A 45 19.26 13.29 7.00
CA LEU A 45 17.97 12.74 7.39
C LEU A 45 17.76 12.82 8.90
N SER A 46 16.61 13.35 9.32
CA SER A 46 16.19 13.31 10.72
C SER A 46 15.92 11.87 11.20
N VAL A 47 15.95 11.63 12.51
CA VAL A 47 15.57 10.32 13.07
C VAL A 47 14.14 9.95 12.68
N ASP A 48 13.21 10.91 12.78
CA ASP A 48 11.81 10.71 12.44
C ASP A 48 11.61 10.23 11.00
N ILE A 49 12.35 10.80 10.03
CA ILE A 49 12.19 10.39 8.63
C ILE A 49 12.78 9.00 8.37
N LYS A 50 13.88 8.64 9.05
CA LYS A 50 14.46 7.29 8.97
C LYS A 50 13.49 6.24 9.53
N ASP A 51 12.81 6.57 10.63
CA ASP A 51 11.78 5.71 11.22
C ASP A 51 10.58 5.55 10.29
N LEU A 52 10.09 6.65 9.70
CA LEU A 52 9.00 6.63 8.72
C LEU A 52 9.35 5.78 7.48
N LEU A 53 10.56 5.94 6.95
CA LEU A 53 11.03 5.18 5.79
C LEU A 53 11.13 3.69 6.11
N THR A 54 11.70 3.34 7.26
CA THR A 54 11.80 1.96 7.74
C THR A 54 10.42 1.34 7.94
N LEU A 55 9.49 2.08 8.54
CA LEU A 55 8.12 1.63 8.77
C LEU A 55 7.38 1.38 7.44
N VAL A 56 7.49 2.28 6.46
CA VAL A 56 6.89 2.08 5.13
C VAL A 56 7.44 0.85 4.44
N VAL A 57 8.77 0.66 4.45
CA VAL A 57 9.39 -0.51 3.83
C VAL A 57 8.89 -1.80 4.48
N ASN A 58 8.84 -1.85 5.81
CA ASN A 58 8.33 -3.00 6.55
C ASN A 58 6.84 -3.25 6.25
N ASN A 59 6.02 -2.21 6.22
CA ASN A 59 4.60 -2.36 5.92
C ASN A 59 4.38 -2.85 4.47
N LEU A 60 5.17 -2.39 3.51
CA LEU A 60 5.09 -2.88 2.13
C LEU A 60 5.46 -4.37 2.05
N LEU A 61 6.46 -4.82 2.81
CA LEU A 61 6.79 -6.26 2.91
C LEU A 61 5.65 -7.06 3.54
N LEU A 62 5.03 -6.54 4.60
CA LEU A 62 3.88 -7.16 5.25
C LEU A 62 2.66 -7.23 4.31
N CYS A 63 2.41 -6.19 3.51
CA CYS A 63 1.37 -6.20 2.49
C CYS A 63 1.58 -7.34 1.50
N ASN A 64 2.81 -7.51 0.97
CA ASN A 64 3.13 -8.59 0.04
C ASN A 64 2.87 -9.96 0.66
N GLN A 65 3.36 -10.19 1.88
CA GLN A 65 3.13 -11.47 2.59
C GLN A 65 1.65 -11.74 2.84
N LEU A 66 0.89 -10.70 3.17
CA LEU A 66 -0.53 -10.81 3.44
C LEU A 66 -1.33 -11.08 2.16
N GLN A 67 -0.95 -10.46 1.04
CA GLN A 67 -1.52 -10.71 -0.28
C GLN A 67 -1.30 -12.16 -0.73
N SER A 68 -0.08 -12.70 -0.59
CA SER A 68 0.19 -14.12 -0.88
C SER A 68 -0.71 -15.04 -0.05
N ARG A 69 -0.82 -14.79 1.26
CA ARG A 69 -1.71 -15.58 2.13
C ARG A 69 -3.20 -15.46 1.77
N ILE A 70 -3.62 -14.28 1.31
CA ILE A 70 -5.00 -14.07 0.84
C ILE A 70 -5.24 -14.88 -0.43
N PHE A 71 -4.27 -14.90 -1.34
CA PHE A 71 -4.33 -15.71 -2.55
C PHE A 71 -4.46 -17.20 -2.23
N ASP A 72 -3.56 -17.74 -1.40
CA ASP A 72 -3.59 -19.14 -0.97
C ASP A 72 -4.93 -19.48 -0.30
N LEU A 73 -5.49 -18.58 0.51
CA LEU A 73 -6.80 -18.78 1.13
C LEU A 73 -7.93 -18.84 0.10
N LYS A 74 -7.88 -18.03 -0.96
CA LYS A 74 -8.88 -18.05 -2.03
C LYS A 74 -8.84 -19.36 -2.79
N GLU A 75 -7.64 -19.87 -3.10
CA GLU A 75 -7.48 -21.20 -3.71
C GLU A 75 -8.01 -22.31 -2.79
N ASN A 76 -7.63 -22.29 -1.51
CA ASN A 76 -8.13 -23.27 -0.53
C ASN A 76 -9.65 -23.24 -0.33
N ILE A 77 -10.28 -22.05 -0.43
CA ILE A 77 -11.74 -21.91 -0.37
C ILE A 77 -12.37 -22.52 -1.63
N ASN A 78 -11.82 -22.22 -2.80
CA ASN A 78 -12.31 -22.77 -4.07
C ASN A 78 -12.21 -24.30 -4.09
N GLU A 79 -11.09 -24.87 -3.64
CA GLU A 79 -10.97 -26.32 -3.47
C GLU A 79 -11.98 -26.90 -2.49
N ALA A 80 -12.24 -26.20 -1.37
CA ALA A 80 -13.24 -26.63 -0.39
C ALA A 80 -14.67 -26.57 -0.96
N GLU A 81 -14.98 -25.56 -1.78
CA GLU A 81 -16.26 -25.42 -2.49
C GLU A 81 -16.47 -26.59 -3.45
N ILE A 82 -15.49 -26.89 -4.30
CA ILE A 82 -15.52 -28.05 -5.23
C ILE A 82 -15.73 -29.36 -4.45
N ARG A 83 -15.04 -29.55 -3.31
CA ARG A 83 -15.23 -30.74 -2.48
C ARG A 83 -16.64 -30.82 -1.90
N VAL A 84 -17.18 -29.74 -1.37
CA VAL A 84 -18.55 -29.70 -0.82
C VAL A 84 -19.57 -30.03 -1.92
N GLU A 85 -19.38 -29.53 -3.14
CA GLU A 85 -20.21 -29.86 -4.30
C GLU A 85 -20.09 -31.35 -4.69
N SER A 86 -18.89 -31.93 -4.63
CA SER A 86 -18.71 -33.37 -4.90
C SER A 86 -19.37 -34.28 -3.85
N LEU A 87 -19.59 -33.77 -2.64
CA LEU A 87 -20.21 -34.49 -1.52
C LEU A 87 -21.75 -34.39 -1.52
N ILE A 88 -22.38 -33.85 -2.57
CA ILE A 88 -23.85 -33.67 -2.65
C ILE A 88 -24.63 -34.96 -2.38
N TYR A 89 -24.03 -36.13 -2.64
CA TYR A 89 -24.65 -37.46 -2.47
C TYR A 89 -23.95 -38.36 -1.43
N LEU A 90 -23.02 -37.84 -0.63
CA LEU A 90 -22.23 -38.59 0.35
C LEU A 90 -22.61 -38.24 1.81
N ASN A 91 -22.03 -38.97 2.77
CA ASN A 91 -22.31 -38.91 4.21
C ASN A 91 -22.49 -37.47 4.72
N GLN A 92 -23.66 -37.19 5.33
CA GLN A 92 -24.04 -35.87 5.84
C GLN A 92 -23.01 -35.30 6.83
N GLU A 93 -22.38 -36.15 7.64
CA GLU A 93 -21.37 -35.73 8.61
C GLU A 93 -20.10 -35.17 7.93
N GLU A 94 -19.64 -35.79 6.84
CA GLU A 94 -18.47 -35.34 6.08
C GLU A 94 -18.74 -34.02 5.34
N LYS A 95 -19.97 -33.87 4.83
CA LYS A 95 -20.45 -32.62 4.23
C LYS A 95 -20.48 -31.50 5.27
N ASP A 96 -21.05 -31.73 6.44
CA ASP A 96 -21.13 -30.73 7.52
C ASP A 96 -19.73 -30.32 8.00
N ASN A 97 -18.79 -31.26 8.10
CA ASN A 97 -17.40 -30.97 8.44
C ASN A 97 -16.69 -30.12 7.38
N SER A 98 -16.95 -30.40 6.10
CA SER A 98 -16.39 -29.64 4.97
C SER A 98 -16.94 -28.21 4.91
N VAL A 99 -18.24 -28.03 5.14
CA VAL A 99 -18.88 -26.70 5.23
C VAL A 99 -18.29 -25.91 6.40
N LYS A 100 -18.16 -26.51 7.60
CA LYS A 100 -17.53 -25.84 8.75
C LYS A 100 -16.09 -25.41 8.47
N LYS A 101 -15.31 -26.23 7.75
CA LYS A 101 -13.94 -25.87 7.34
C LYS A 101 -13.95 -24.69 6.38
N MET A 102 -14.81 -24.71 5.36
CA MET A 102 -14.97 -23.62 4.41
C MET A 102 -15.35 -22.29 5.11
N ASP A 103 -16.28 -22.32 6.06
CA ASP A 103 -16.66 -21.13 6.84
C ASP A 103 -15.49 -20.54 7.64
N ARG A 104 -14.63 -21.39 8.23
CA ARG A 104 -13.43 -20.94 8.93
C ARG A 104 -12.45 -20.25 7.96
N LEU A 105 -12.25 -20.80 6.77
CA LEU A 105 -11.41 -20.20 5.74
C LEU A 105 -11.96 -18.85 5.27
N LYS A 106 -13.28 -18.76 5.00
CA LYS A 106 -13.95 -17.49 4.62
C LYS A 106 -13.82 -16.42 5.71
N LYS A 107 -13.96 -16.79 6.99
CA LYS A 107 -13.71 -15.86 8.11
C LYS A 107 -12.27 -15.38 8.16
N SER A 108 -11.31 -16.30 8.01
CA SER A 108 -9.87 -15.97 7.97
C SER A 108 -9.54 -15.02 6.81
N LEU A 109 -10.09 -15.28 5.62
CA LEU A 109 -9.92 -14.44 4.44
C LEU A 109 -10.39 -13.01 4.72
N LYS A 110 -11.62 -12.85 5.24
CA LYS A 110 -12.19 -11.54 5.56
C LYS A 110 -11.33 -10.74 6.56
N LEU A 111 -10.77 -11.40 7.57
CA LEU A 111 -9.89 -10.75 8.55
C LEU A 111 -8.59 -10.26 7.90
N LYS A 112 -7.99 -11.07 7.01
CA LYS A 112 -6.75 -10.70 6.33
C LYS A 112 -6.97 -9.60 5.29
N GLU A 113 -8.04 -9.67 4.51
CA GLU A 113 -8.40 -8.59 3.57
C GLU A 113 -8.64 -7.27 4.32
N LYS A 114 -9.32 -7.30 5.48
CA LYS A 114 -9.49 -6.11 6.33
C LYS A 114 -8.15 -5.56 6.83
N ARG A 115 -7.21 -6.41 7.26
CA ARG A 115 -5.89 -5.95 7.71
C ARG A 115 -5.06 -5.38 6.56
N LEU A 116 -5.13 -5.97 5.36
CA LEU A 116 -4.46 -5.46 4.17
C LEU A 116 -4.97 -4.05 3.83
N LEU A 117 -6.28 -3.85 3.88
CA LEU A 117 -6.93 -2.55 3.69
C LEU A 117 -6.36 -1.48 4.64
N GLN A 118 -6.25 -1.83 5.92
CA GLN A 118 -5.71 -0.92 6.95
C GLN A 118 -4.24 -0.58 6.69
N LEU A 119 -3.41 -1.58 6.40
CA LEU A 119 -1.99 -1.37 6.08
C LEU A 119 -1.81 -0.48 4.85
N ASN A 120 -2.66 -0.63 3.82
CA ASN A 120 -2.59 0.22 2.64
C ASN A 120 -2.94 1.68 2.95
N GLN A 121 -3.92 1.93 3.81
CA GLN A 121 -4.22 3.28 4.30
C GLN A 121 -3.05 3.85 5.13
N GLU A 122 -2.49 3.05 6.04
CA GLU A 122 -1.31 3.42 6.82
C GLU A 122 -0.15 3.81 5.89
N ASN A 123 0.12 3.02 4.85
CA ASN A 123 1.17 3.29 3.86
C ASN A 123 0.95 4.59 3.11
N ILE A 124 -0.28 4.89 2.71
CA ILE A 124 -0.61 6.14 2.02
C ILE A 124 -0.31 7.35 2.90
N ASN A 125 -0.71 7.29 4.17
CA ASN A 125 -0.45 8.35 5.13
C ASN A 125 1.05 8.55 5.37
N LEU A 126 1.80 7.44 5.48
CA LEU A 126 3.24 7.49 5.64
C LEU A 126 3.93 8.05 4.39
N LEU A 127 3.55 7.62 3.19
CA LEU A 127 4.07 8.15 1.92
C LEU A 127 3.79 9.64 1.77
N LEU A 128 2.60 10.09 2.17
CA LEU A 128 2.25 11.51 2.19
C LEU A 128 3.18 12.30 3.13
N ASN A 129 3.38 11.80 4.35
CA ASN A 129 4.27 12.45 5.34
C ASN A 129 5.72 12.50 4.86
N ILE A 130 6.23 11.41 4.29
CA ILE A 130 7.58 11.35 3.71
C ILE A 130 7.70 12.36 2.58
N GLY A 131 6.75 12.39 1.65
CA GLY A 131 6.74 13.33 0.55
C GLY A 131 6.73 14.79 1.01
N LYS A 132 5.89 15.11 2.01
CA LYS A 132 5.83 16.44 2.59
C LYS A 132 7.18 16.87 3.16
N TRP A 133 7.80 16.02 3.98
CA TRP A 133 9.07 16.33 4.60
C TRP A 133 10.18 16.59 3.58
N PHE A 134 10.30 15.73 2.56
CA PHE A 134 11.28 15.92 1.48
C PHE A 134 11.06 17.20 0.68
N TYR A 135 9.80 17.62 0.51
CA TYR A 135 9.47 18.87 -0.16
C TYR A 135 9.79 20.09 0.70
N GLU A 136 9.50 20.06 2.01
CA GLU A 136 9.76 21.17 2.94
C GLU A 136 11.26 21.43 3.07
N GLU A 137 12.06 20.38 3.22
CA GLU A 137 13.52 20.46 3.27
C GLU A 137 14.14 20.69 1.88
N LYS A 138 13.35 20.58 0.80
CA LYS A 138 13.80 20.61 -0.60
C LYS A 138 15.00 19.70 -0.86
N LEU A 139 15.08 18.58 -0.13
CA LEU A 139 16.16 17.61 -0.27
C LEU A 139 16.16 17.01 -1.68
N LEU A 140 17.35 16.70 -2.20
CA LEU A 140 17.53 16.13 -3.54
C LEU A 140 17.02 17.03 -4.69
N ARG A 141 16.94 18.34 -4.49
CA ARG A 141 16.53 19.31 -5.54
C ARG A 141 17.36 19.19 -6.82
N ASP A 142 18.62 18.78 -6.71
CA ASP A 142 19.52 18.63 -7.86
C ASP A 142 19.16 17.43 -8.75
N LYS A 143 18.40 16.46 -8.21
CA LYS A 143 17.89 15.34 -9.00
C LYS A 143 16.70 15.79 -9.84
N LYS A 144 16.79 15.59 -11.15
CA LYS A 144 15.77 16.01 -12.14
C LYS A 144 14.35 15.60 -11.73
N ASP A 145 14.16 14.33 -11.38
CA ASP A 145 12.83 13.78 -11.06
C ASP A 145 12.19 14.45 -9.83
N PHE A 146 12.99 14.73 -8.80
CA PHE A 146 12.55 15.47 -7.60
C PHE A 146 12.27 16.93 -7.93
N SER A 147 13.18 17.57 -8.67
CA SER A 147 13.06 18.98 -9.08
C SER A 147 11.77 19.26 -9.87
N GLN A 148 11.33 18.31 -10.70
CA GLN A 148 10.11 18.44 -11.50
C GLN A 148 8.87 18.39 -10.62
N ILE A 149 8.82 17.45 -9.66
CA ILE A 149 7.70 17.37 -8.71
C ILE A 149 7.66 18.61 -7.82
N TYR A 150 8.81 19.11 -7.36
CA TYR A 150 8.87 20.33 -6.54
C TYR A 150 8.33 21.55 -7.28
N LYS A 151 8.73 21.77 -8.54
CA LYS A 151 8.21 22.88 -9.35
C LYS A 151 6.71 22.80 -9.56
N HIS A 152 6.17 21.59 -9.74
CA HIS A 152 4.74 21.39 -9.91
C HIS A 152 3.97 21.69 -8.61
N LEU A 153 4.49 21.23 -7.47
CA LEU A 153 3.95 21.56 -6.16
C LEU A 153 4.02 23.08 -5.91
N ASP A 154 5.15 23.73 -6.19
CA ASP A 154 5.31 25.19 -6.03
C ASP A 154 4.28 25.96 -6.87
N TYR A 155 4.04 25.53 -8.12
CA TYR A 155 3.01 26.12 -8.99
C TYR A 155 1.60 26.00 -8.40
N LEU A 156 1.20 24.78 -8.00
CA LEU A 156 -0.14 24.55 -7.45
C LEU A 156 -0.37 25.32 -6.15
N LEU A 157 0.63 25.34 -5.26
CA LEU A 157 0.53 26.03 -3.98
C LEU A 157 0.55 27.56 -4.12
N SER A 158 1.22 28.09 -5.16
CA SER A 158 1.21 29.52 -5.47
C SER A 158 -0.11 30.00 -6.08
N ASN A 159 -0.79 29.16 -6.87
CA ASN A 159 -2.06 29.52 -7.52
C ASN A 159 -3.27 29.37 -6.62
N ASP A 160 -3.27 28.43 -5.66
CA ASP A 160 -4.48 28.10 -4.91
C ASP A 160 -4.79 29.05 -3.73
N GLN A 161 -3.86 29.93 -3.29
CA GLN A 161 -4.03 30.84 -2.11
C GLN A 161 -4.63 30.16 -0.85
N LYS A 162 -4.62 28.83 -0.77
CA LYS A 162 -5.17 28.07 0.35
C LYS A 162 -4.05 27.82 1.34
N SER A 163 -4.21 28.31 2.57
CA SER A 163 -3.50 27.71 3.71
C SER A 163 -3.86 26.22 3.70
N ILE A 164 -2.90 25.36 3.37
CA ILE A 164 -3.16 23.93 3.28
C ILE A 164 -3.54 23.46 4.69
N ASP A 165 -4.80 23.09 4.88
CA ASP A 165 -5.21 22.40 6.09
C ASP A 165 -4.71 20.95 6.02
N TRP A 166 -3.48 20.78 6.48
CA TRP A 166 -2.78 19.49 6.52
C TRP A 166 -3.52 18.44 7.35
N ASN A 167 -4.26 18.87 8.37
CA ASN A 167 -5.03 17.96 9.25
C ASN A 167 -6.29 17.44 8.54
N GLY A 168 -6.93 18.29 7.74
CA GLY A 168 -8.02 17.88 6.84
C GLY A 168 -7.54 16.91 5.74
N LEU A 169 -6.34 17.09 5.16
CA LEU A 169 -5.84 16.22 4.10
C LEU A 169 -5.68 14.75 4.54
N LEU A 170 -5.16 14.53 5.76
CA LEU A 170 -4.86 13.22 6.34
C LEU A 170 -6.11 12.42 6.76
N SER A 171 -7.27 13.08 6.80
CA SER A 171 -8.52 12.52 7.32
C SER A 171 -9.40 11.83 6.27
N GLU A 172 -9.07 11.95 4.99
CA GLU A 172 -9.76 11.25 3.91
C GLU A 172 -9.52 9.74 4.03
N LYS A 173 -10.47 9.06 4.66
CA LYS A 173 -10.58 7.60 4.56
C LYS A 173 -10.64 7.25 3.08
N LEU A 174 -9.78 6.34 2.63
CA LEU A 174 -9.96 5.77 1.31
C LEU A 174 -11.37 5.21 1.20
N ASP A 175 -12.03 5.57 0.11
CA ASP A 175 -13.26 4.94 -0.30
C ASP A 175 -13.05 3.42 -0.34
N GLN A 176 -13.97 2.64 0.24
CA GLN A 176 -13.82 1.19 0.37
C GLN A 176 -13.62 0.51 -0.98
N ASP A 177 -14.20 1.07 -2.05
CA ASP A 177 -14.04 0.57 -3.41
C ASP A 177 -12.70 0.98 -4.04
N LYS A 178 -12.16 2.17 -3.74
CA LYS A 178 -10.77 2.55 -4.09
C LYS A 178 -9.74 1.76 -3.26
N ALA A 179 -10.12 1.29 -2.08
CA ALA A 179 -9.26 0.48 -1.20
C ALA A 179 -9.23 -1.01 -1.60
N ARG A 180 -10.32 -1.54 -2.20
CA ARG A 180 -10.36 -2.88 -2.85
C ARG A 180 -9.36 -3.00 -4.01
N LEU A 181 -9.07 -1.88 -4.67
CA LEU A 181 -8.05 -1.79 -5.72
C LEU A 181 -6.64 -2.09 -5.22
N TYR A 182 -6.34 -2.02 -3.92
CA TYR A 182 -5.03 -2.40 -3.38
C TYR A 182 -4.85 -3.92 -3.19
N ASN A 183 -5.74 -4.74 -3.74
CA ASN A 183 -5.49 -6.16 -4.03
C ASN A 183 -4.48 -6.37 -5.18
N LEU A 184 -3.81 -5.30 -5.64
CA LEU A 184 -2.94 -5.23 -6.80
C LEU A 184 -1.51 -5.76 -6.58
N ILE A 185 -1.38 -7.01 -6.14
CA ILE A 185 -0.28 -7.86 -6.61
C ILE A 185 -0.93 -9.20 -6.93
N GLN A 186 -1.15 -9.47 -8.23
CA GLN A 186 -1.31 -10.85 -8.66
C GLN A 186 -0.10 -11.64 -8.15
N PRO A 187 -0.29 -12.84 -7.59
CA PRO A 187 0.82 -13.61 -7.06
C PRO A 187 1.89 -13.71 -8.14
N TYR A 188 3.06 -13.13 -7.89
CA TYR A 188 4.21 -13.54 -8.66
C TYR A 188 4.56 -14.95 -8.18
N PRO A 189 4.86 -15.88 -9.10
CA PRO A 189 5.35 -17.19 -8.71
C PRO A 189 6.53 -16.98 -7.78
N ASN A 190 6.55 -17.71 -6.66
CA ASN A 190 7.70 -17.76 -5.76
C ASN A 190 8.94 -18.08 -6.61
N PHE A 191 9.76 -17.09 -6.93
CA PHE A 191 11.11 -17.30 -7.48
C PHE A 191 12.10 -17.65 -6.36
N LEU A 192 11.62 -18.37 -5.34
CA LEU A 192 12.43 -19.08 -4.36
C LEU A 192 12.16 -20.58 -4.57
N VAL A 193 12.59 -21.06 -5.73
CA VAL A 193 13.06 -22.43 -5.96
C VAL A 193 14.44 -22.30 -6.56
#